data_AF-R0LST9-F1
#
_entry.id   AF-R0LST9-F1
#
_cell.length_a   1.000
_cell.length_b   1.000
_cell.length_c   1.000
_cell.angle_alpha   90.00
_cell.angle_beta   90.00
_cell.angle_gamma   90.00
#
_symmetry.space_group_name_H-M   'P 1'
#
loop_
_entity.id
_entity.type
_entity.pdbx_description
1 polymer ?
#
loop_
_entity_poly.entity_id
_entity_poly.type
_entity_poly.pdbx_seq_one_letter_code
_entity_poly.pdbx_strand_id
1 'polypeptide(L)' 'ADRLRDTLIHEVCHAATWLINGVRDGHGRFWRFYARKSAMIHPELPMVTRCHNYEIKYKFIYECVLCKT' A
#
# COMPACT_ATOMS: atom_id res chain seq x y z
N ALA A 1 -11.43 5.60 -9.71
CA ALA A 1 -11.93 4.52 -8.83
C ALA A 1 -10.80 3.68 -8.27
N ASP A 2 -9.65 3.68 -8.93
CA ASP A 2 -8.52 2.79 -8.66
C ASP A 2 -7.89 3.03 -7.29
N ARG A 3 -7.80 4.30 -6.86
CA ARG A 3 -7.30 4.65 -5.52
C ARG A 3 -8.06 3.97 -4.38
N LEU A 4 -9.40 3.89 -4.47
CA LEU A 4 -10.20 3.25 -3.42
C LEU A 4 -9.94 1.74 -3.39
N ARG A 5 -9.87 1.12 -4.58
CA ARG A 5 -9.66 -0.31 -4.73
C ARG A 5 -8.28 -0.74 -4.24
N ASP A 6 -7.24 0.00 -4.65
CA ASP A 6 -5.85 -0.27 -4.28
C ASP A 6 -5.63 -0.07 -2.77
N THR A 7 -6.25 0.96 -2.21
CA THR A 7 -6.23 1.19 -0.76
C THR A 7 -6.95 0.07 -0.02
N LEU A 8 -8.14 -0.34 -0.49
CA LEU A 8 -8.90 -1.40 0.18
C LEU A 8 -8.12 -2.70 0.24
N ILE A 9 -7.53 -3.14 -0.88
CA ILE A 9 -6.79 -4.41 -0.90
C ILE A 9 -5.50 -4.36 -0.07
N HIS A 10 -4.86 -3.17 0.03
CA HIS A 10 -3.75 -2.93 0.94
C HIS A 10 -4.15 -3.13 2.40
N GLU A 11 -5.26 -2.51 2.82
CA GLU A 11 -5.76 -2.63 4.19
C GLU A 11 -6.27 -4.05 4.51
N VAL A 12 -6.82 -4.76 3.51
CA VAL A 12 -7.18 -6.19 3.66
C VAL A 12 -5.94 -7.06 3.91
N CYS A 13 -4.78 -6.74 3.32
CA CYS A 13 -3.53 -7.46 3.61
C CYS A 13 -3.08 -7.28 5.07
N HIS A 14 -3.27 -6.08 5.63
CA HIS A 14 -3.05 -5.82 7.07
C HIS A 14 -4.04 -6.61 7.92
N ALA A 15 -5.33 -6.56 7.58
CA ALA A 15 -6.37 -7.28 8.30
C ALA A 15 -6.14 -8.80 8.29
N ALA A 16 -5.73 -9.38 7.16
CA ALA A 16 -5.38 -10.79 7.05
C ALA A 16 -4.19 -11.17 7.94
N THR A 17 -3.14 -10.34 7.94
CA THR A 17 -1.97 -10.52 8.81
C THR A 17 -2.36 -10.53 10.29
N TRP A 18 -3.28 -9.66 10.69
CA TRP A 18 -3.78 -9.61 12.06
C TRP A 18 -4.72 -10.78 12.41
N LEU A 19 -5.75 -11.03 11.61
CA LEU A 19 -6.82 -11.97 11.94
C LEU A 19 -6.41 -13.44 11.73
N ILE A 20 -5.62 -13.73 10.69
CA ILE A 20 -5.27 -15.11 10.33
C ILE A 20 -3.94 -15.52 10.98
N ASN A 21 -2.95 -14.62 11.04
CA ASN A 21 -1.64 -14.95 11.61
C ASN A 21 -1.44 -14.43 13.04
N GLY A 22 -2.33 -13.60 13.58
CA GLY A 22 -2.15 -13.02 14.91
C GLY A 22 -0.98 -12.02 14.99
N VAL A 23 -0.46 -11.55 13.85
CA VAL A 23 0.70 -10.66 13.79
C VAL A 23 0.21 -9.23 13.54
N ARG A 24 0.72 -8.27 14.31
CA ARG A 24 0.48 -6.84 14.13
C ARG A 24 1.78 -6.15 13.73
N ASP A 25 2.24 -6.44 12.52
CA ASP A 25 3.36 -5.73 11.88
C ASP A 25 2.85 -4.78 10.78
N GLY A 26 3.74 -3.95 10.24
CA GLY A 26 3.42 -3.11 9.08
C GLY A 26 3.41 -3.91 7.77
N HIS A 27 4.54 -3.88 7.03
CA HIS A 27 4.67 -4.56 5.74
C HIS A 27 5.66 -5.73 5.79
N GLY A 28 5.55 -6.55 6.84
CA GLY A 28 6.43 -7.68 7.11
C GLY A 28 6.17 -8.90 6.23
N ARG A 29 6.58 -10.09 6.69
CA ARG A 29 6.56 -11.31 5.88
C ARG A 29 5.14 -11.72 5.48
N PHE A 30 4.21 -11.69 6.43
CA PHE A 30 2.82 -12.09 6.20
C PHE A 30 2.08 -11.08 5.33
N TRP A 31 2.30 -9.79 5.53
CA TRP A 31 1.75 -8.77 4.64
C TRP A 31 2.20 -8.98 3.19
N ARG A 32 3.50 -9.22 2.94
CA ARG A 32 4.02 -9.53 1.59
C ARG A 32 3.46 -10.81 1.01
N PHE A 33 3.18 -11.81 1.84
CA PHE A 33 2.54 -13.04 1.42
C PHE A 33 1.12 -12.78 0.91
N TYR A 34 0.29 -12.04 1.66
CA TYR A 34 -1.06 -11.69 1.22
C TYR A 34 -1.07 -10.74 0.03
N ALA A 35 -0.18 -9.75 -0.03
CA ALA A 35 -0.02 -8.89 -1.19
C ALA A 35 0.24 -9.68 -2.49
N ARG A 36 1.15 -10.68 -2.44
CA ARG A 36 1.42 -11.57 -3.57
C ARG A 36 0.25 -12.49 -3.88
N LYS A 37 -0.42 -13.02 -2.86
CA LYS A 37 -1.59 -13.88 -3.02
C LYS A 37 -2.74 -13.13 -3.70
N SER A 38 -2.98 -11.89 -3.28
CA SER A 38 -3.96 -10.99 -3.90
C SER A 38 -3.65 -10.75 -5.37
N ALA A 39 -2.39 -10.50 -5.74
CA ALA A 39 -1.99 -10.32 -7.14
C ALA A 39 -2.19 -11.59 -8.01
N MET A 40 -2.13 -12.78 -7.41
CA MET A 40 -2.41 -14.03 -8.13
C MET A 40 -3.92 -14.30 -8.30
N ILE A 41 -4.72 -13.99 -7.28
CA ILE A 41 -6.18 -14.24 -7.30
C ILE A 41 -6.90 -13.16 -8.09
N HIS A 42 -6.39 -11.93 -8.05
CA HIS A 42 -6.95 -10.75 -8.69
C HIS A 42 -5.96 -10.16 -9.71
N PRO A 43 -5.73 -10.84 -10.86
CA PRO A 43 -4.83 -10.35 -11.89
C PRO A 43 -5.32 -9.06 -12.56
N GLU A 44 -6.59 -8.69 -12.39
CA GLU A 44 -7.16 -7.41 -12.80
C GLU A 44 -6.67 -6.21 -11.97
N LEU A 45 -5.97 -6.46 -10.85
CA LEU A 45 -5.48 -5.44 -9.94
C LEU A 45 -3.98 -5.23 -10.08
N PRO A 46 -3.50 -3.98 -9.92
CA PRO A 46 -2.06 -3.74 -9.83
C PRO A 46 -1.48 -4.46 -8.60
N MET A 47 -0.19 -4.76 -8.65
CA MET A 47 0.52 -5.33 -7.52
C MET A 47 0.39 -4.41 -6.29
N VAL A 48 -0.07 -4.95 -5.17
CA VAL A 48 -0.20 -4.20 -3.92
C VAL A 48 1.18 -3.73 -3.46
N THR A 49 1.41 -2.42 -3.49
CA THR A 49 2.65 -1.77 -3.07
C THR A 49 2.58 -1.30 -1.62
N ARG A 50 3.74 -1.06 -1.00
CA ARG A 50 3.83 -0.51 0.36
C ARG A 50 3.44 0.96 0.40
N CYS A 51 3.96 1.72 -0.57
CA CYS A 51 3.71 3.14 -0.69
C CYS A 51 2.62 3.37 -1.73
N HIS A 52 1.75 4.32 -1.42
CA HIS A 52 0.81 4.86 -2.38
C HIS A 52 1.55 5.70 -3.41
N ASN A 53 1.28 5.46 -4.70
CA ASN A 53 1.89 6.22 -5.80
C ASN A 53 0.93 7.29 -6.38
N TYR A 54 -0.13 7.65 -5.65
CA TYR A 54 -1.04 8.70 -6.12
C TYR A 54 -0.47 10.08 -5.83
N GLU A 55 -0.67 11.01 -6.78
CA GLU A 55 -0.38 12.42 -6.53
C GLU A 55 -1.28 12.94 -5.41
N ILE A 56 -0.64 13.46 -4.36
CA ILE A 56 -1.33 14.13 -3.27
C ILE A 56 -1.27 15.63 -3.55
N LYS A 57 -2.44 16.25 -3.74
CA LYS A 57 -2.55 17.71 -3.81
C LYS A 57 -2.39 18.29 -2.41
N TYR A 58 -1.19 18.70 -2.07
CA TYR A 58 -0.92 19.42 -0.83
C TYR A 58 -1.25 20.91 -0.99
N LYS A 59 -1.82 21.52 0.05
CA LYS A 59 -2.06 22.97 0.09
C LYS A 59 -0.76 23.79 0.03
N PHE A 60 0.31 23.21 0.56
CA PHE A 60 1.64 23.83 0.61
C PHE A 60 2.68 22.79 0.17
N ILE A 61 3.67 23.23 -0.59
CA ILE A 61 4.82 22.44 -1.01
C ILE A 61 6.05 23.10 -0.41
N TYR A 62 6.92 22.30 0.21
CA TYR A 62 8.18 22.77 0.77
C TYR A 62 9.32 22.28 -0.10
N GLU A 63 10.27 23.16 -0.40
CA GLU A 63 11.46 22.87 -1.18
C GLU A 63 12.69 23.33 -0.38
N CYS A 64 13.76 22.54 -0.40
CA CYS A 64 15.00 22.92 0.26
C CYS A 64 15.66 24.06 -0.51
N VAL A 65 15.85 25.22 0.14
CA VAL A 65 16.50 26.39 -0.47
C VAL A 65 17.95 26.13 -0.90
N LEU A 66 18.63 25.14 -0.29
CA LEU A 66 20.00 24.76 -0.64
C LEU A 66 20.08 23.80 -1.83
N CYS A 67 19.01 23.08 -2.13
CA CYS A 67 18.97 22.07 -3.21
C CYS A 67 18.27 22.61 -4.47
N LYS A 68 17.79 23.85 -4.43
CA LYS A 68 17.10 24.50 -5.54
C LYS A 68 18.14 24.91 -6.59
N THR A 69 18.16 24.21 -7.72
CA THR A 69 18.94 24.58 -8.93
C THR A 69 18.30 25.75 -9.65
#